data_AF-A0A7M4AJP9-F1
#
_entry.id   AF-A0A7M4AJP9-F1
#
_cell.length_a   1.000
_cell.length_b   1.000
_cell.length_c   1.000
_cell.angle_alpha   90.00
_cell.angle_beta   90.00
_cell.angle_gamma   90.00
#
_symmetry.space_group_name_H-M   'P 1'
#
loop_
_entity.id
_entity.type
_entity.pdbx_description
1 polymer ?
#
loop_
_entity_poly.entity_id
_entity_poly.type
_entity_poly.pdbx_seq_one_letter_code
_entity_poly.pdbx_strand_id
1 'polypeptide(L)' 'MSGTSEWKPAPENTLESLRHGIEMFDGIEFDVRLTADGQLVVHHDRTVSIPLDELKGHPTWVEEWA' A
#
# COMPACT_ATOMS: atom_id res chain seq x y z
N MET A 1 8.98 -1.47 35.49
CA MET A 1 9.43 -0.91 34.20
C MET A 1 8.26 -1.06 33.24
N SER A 2 7.69 0.06 32.80
CA SER A 2 6.55 0.07 31.88
C SER A 2 7.02 -0.48 30.53
N GLY A 3 6.31 -1.50 30.03
CA GLY A 3 6.65 -2.15 28.77
C GLY A 3 6.50 -1.18 27.62
N THR A 4 7.61 -0.85 26.97
CA THR A 4 7.59 -0.20 25.68
C THR A 4 7.02 -1.20 24.69
N SER A 5 5.81 -0.95 24.18
CA SER A 5 5.30 -1.70 23.03
C SER A 5 6.33 -1.57 21.90
N GLU A 6 6.78 -2.71 21.38
CA GLU A 6 7.66 -2.75 20.22
C GLU A 6 6.96 -2.06 19.04
N TRP A 7 7.62 -1.06 18.45
CA TRP A 7 7.09 -0.39 17.28
C TRP A 7 7.07 -1.37 16.10
N LYS A 8 5.93 -1.44 15.40
CA LYS A 8 5.74 -2.28 14.23
C LYS A 8 5.54 -1.36 13.01
N PRO A 9 6.33 -1.50 11.94
CA PRO A 9 6.11 -0.72 10.72
C PRO A 9 4.75 -1.06 10.11
N ALA A 10 4.06 -0.03 9.61
CA ALA A 10 2.88 -0.20 8.79
C ALA A 10 3.26 -0.79 7.42
N PRO A 11 2.34 -1.46 6.70
CA PRO A 11 2.60 -1.96 5.35
C PRO A 11 3.03 -0.83 4.42
N GLU A 12 3.87 -1.14 3.44
CA GLU A 12 4.30 -0.20 2.40
C GLU A 12 3.11 0.49 1.73
N ASN A 13 3.35 1.67 1.14
CA ASN A 13 2.38 2.35 0.30
C ASN A 13 1.03 2.65 1.00
N THR A 14 0.99 2.56 2.34
CA THR A 14 -0.15 2.98 3.18
C THR A 14 0.05 4.39 3.71
N LEU A 15 -1.04 5.11 3.98
CA LEU A 15 -0.96 6.45 4.59
C LEU A 15 -0.21 6.47 5.93
N GLU A 16 -0.30 5.39 6.72
CA GLU A 16 0.41 5.27 7.99
C GLU A 16 1.94 5.16 7.77
N SER A 17 2.37 4.30 6.83
CA SER A 17 3.79 4.16 6.49
C SER A 17 4.38 5.45 5.92
N LEU A 18 3.65 6.11 5.01
CA LEU A 18 4.10 7.33 4.36
C LEU A 18 4.15 8.50 5.33
N ARG A 19 3.15 8.63 6.23
CA ARG A 19 3.15 9.64 7.29
C ARG A 19 4.35 9.46 8.22
N HIS A 20 4.60 8.24 8.66
CA HIS A 20 5.76 7.96 9.50
C HIS A 20 7.06 8.32 8.79
N GLY A 21 7.17 7.99 7.50
CA GLY A 21 8.31 8.36 6.67
C GLY A 21 8.54 9.87 6.60
N ILE A 22 7.47 10.65 6.37
CA ILE A 22 7.50 12.12 6.33
C ILE A 22 7.96 12.73 7.66
N GLU A 23 7.57 12.12 8.78
CA GLU A 23 7.92 12.62 10.12
C GLU A 23 9.38 12.32 10.50
N MET A 24 9.96 11.26 9.94
CA MET A 24 11.26 10.71 10.38
C MET A 24 12.40 10.97 9.41
N PHE A 25 12.13 11.21 8.13
CA PHE A 25 13.14 11.28 7.07
C PHE A 25 12.90 12.48 6.14
N ASP A 26 13.95 12.85 5.38
CA ASP A 26 13.91 14.00 4.44
C ASP A 26 13.08 13.73 3.18
N GLY A 27 12.75 12.46 2.90
CA GLY A 27 12.02 12.06 1.72
C GLY A 27 11.35 10.71 1.91
N ILE A 28 10.27 10.53 1.15
CA ILE A 28 9.56 9.25 1.03
C ILE A 28 9.52 8.82 -0.42
N GLU A 29 9.38 7.53 -0.63
CA GLU A 29 9.20 6.90 -1.93
C GLU A 29 7.84 6.17 -1.90
N PHE A 30 7.18 6.14 -3.05
CA PHE A 30 5.98 5.34 -3.27
C PHE A 30 5.80 5.13 -4.77
N ASP A 31 5.28 3.95 -5.10
CA ASP A 31 5.00 3.56 -6.48
C ASP A 31 3.59 3.95 -6.90
N VAL A 32 3.41 4.20 -8.19
CA VAL A 32 2.10 4.47 -8.78
C VAL A 32 1.77 3.51 -9.92
N ARG A 33 0.50 3.13 -10.01
CA ARG A 33 -0.08 2.33 -11.10
C ARG A 33 -1.36 2.98 -11.63
N LEU A 34 -1.75 2.57 -12.83
CA LEU A 34 -3.03 2.94 -13.44
C LEU A 34 -4.04 1.81 -13.26
N THR A 35 -5.27 2.16 -12.93
CA THR A 35 -6.45 1.29 -13.02
C THR A 35 -7.01 1.26 -14.44
N ALA A 36 -7.95 0.35 -14.71
CA ALA A 36 -8.61 0.20 -16.02
C ALA A 36 -9.38 1.45 -16.45
N ASP A 37 -9.90 2.22 -15.50
CA ASP A 37 -10.57 3.52 -15.72
C ASP A 37 -9.58 4.71 -15.73
N GLY A 38 -8.27 4.44 -15.68
CA GLY A 38 -7.21 5.44 -15.84
C GLY A 38 -6.92 6.27 -14.59
N GLN A 39 -7.35 5.84 -13.41
CA GLN A 39 -6.98 6.49 -12.14
C GLN A 39 -5.59 6.07 -11.69
N LEU A 40 -4.88 6.98 -11.03
CA LEU A 40 -3.62 6.68 -10.38
C LEU A 40 -3.87 6.12 -8.98
N VAL A 41 -3.25 4.99 -8.67
CA VAL A 41 -3.26 4.36 -7.35
C VAL A 41 -1.83 4.16 -6.84
N VAL A 42 -1.65 4.25 -5.52
CA VAL A 42 -0.36 4.02 -4.87
C VAL A 42 -0.21 2.52 -4.60
N HIS A 43 0.61 1.84 -5.41
CA HIS A 43 0.73 0.38 -5.39
C HIS A 43 1.96 -0.09 -6.20
N HIS A 44 2.82 -0.92 -5.62
CA HIS A 44 4.04 -1.39 -6.27
C HIS A 44 3.80 -2.55 -7.24
N ASP A 45 3.20 -3.65 -6.79
CA ASP A 45 3.09 -4.89 -7.56
C ASP A 45 1.97 -4.86 -8.60
N ARG A 46 2.09 -5.67 -9.65
CA ARG A 46 1.00 -5.79 -10.61
C ARG A 46 -0.23 -6.49 -10.02
N THR A 47 -0.04 -7.33 -9.01
CA THR A 47 -1.12 -8.08 -8.35
C THR A 47 -1.77 -7.27 -7.24
N VAL A 48 -3.10 -7.29 -7.15
CA VAL A 48 -3.82 -6.55 -6.11
C VAL A 48 -3.50 -7.08 -4.71
N SER A 49 -3.13 -6.17 -3.81
CA SER A 49 -2.70 -6.48 -2.43
C SER A 49 -3.88 -6.43 -1.45
N ILE A 50 -4.79 -7.40 -1.57
CA ILE A 50 -5.92 -7.62 -0.65
C ILE A 50 -5.92 -9.07 -0.16
N PRO A 51 -6.66 -9.41 0.91
CA PRO A 51 -6.82 -10.80 1.33
C PRO A 51 -7.29 -11.70 0.17
N LEU A 52 -6.72 -12.90 0.07
CA LEU A 52 -7.00 -13.83 -1.05
C LEU A 52 -8.49 -14.19 -1.19
N ASP A 53 -9.22 -14.22 -0.07
CA ASP A 53 -10.66 -14.49 -0.07
C ASP A 53 -11.46 -13.34 -0.72
N GLU A 54 -10.99 -12.10 -0.59
CA GLU A 54 -11.58 -10.91 -1.21
C GLU A 54 -11.20 -10.79 -2.70
N LEU A 55 -10.05 -11.34 -3.10
CA LEU A 55 -9.63 -11.39 -4.50
C LEU A 55 -10.46 -12.36 -5.33
N LYS A 56 -11.18 -13.29 -4.70
CA LYS A 56 -11.90 -14.36 -5.39
C LYS A 56 -13.04 -13.80 -6.26
N GLY A 57 -12.96 -14.04 -7.56
CA GLY A 57 -13.94 -13.53 -8.53
C GLY A 57 -13.65 -12.11 -9.03
N HIS A 58 -12.54 -11.52 -8.58
CA HIS A 58 -12.03 -10.25 -9.06
C HIS A 58 -10.79 -10.44 -9.95
N PRO A 59 -10.42 -9.43 -10.76
CA PRO A 59 -9.22 -9.49 -11.58
C PRO A 59 -7.95 -9.61 -10.74
N THR A 60 -6.95 -10.32 -11.25
CA THR A 60 -5.68 -10.49 -10.52
C THR A 60 -4.82 -9.22 -10.57
N TRP A 61 -4.88 -8.48 -11.68
CA TRP A 61 -3.96 -7.38 -11.96
C TRP A 61 -4.61 -6.02 -11.70
N VAL A 62 -3.86 -5.09 -11.10
CA VAL A 62 -4.32 -3.73 -10.78
C VAL A 62 -4.90 -3.01 -12.00
N GLU A 63 -4.30 -3.18 -13.18
CA GLU A 63 -4.72 -2.50 -14.41
C GLU A 63 -6.07 -2.98 -14.97
N GLU A 64 -6.69 -3.99 -14.35
CA GLU A 64 -8.01 -4.52 -14.74
C GLU A 64 -9.14 -4.06 -13.78
N TRP A 65 -8.82 -3.35 -12.71
CA TRP A 65 -9.78 -2.84 -11.74
C TRP A 65 -10.27 -1.45 -12.13
N ALA A 66 -11.53 -1.12 -11.83
CA ALA A 66 -12.16 0.20 -12.05
C ALA A 66 -13.03 0.56 -10.85
#